data_AF-A0A356G6V5-F1
#
_entry.id   AF-A0A356G6V5-F1
#
_cell.length_a   1.000
_cell.length_b   1.000
_cell.length_c   1.000
_cell.angle_alpha   90.00
_cell.angle_beta   90.00
_cell.angle_gamma   90.00
#
_symmetry.space_group_name_H-M   'P 1'
#
loop_
_entity.id
_entity.type
_entity.pdbx_description
1 polymer ?
#
loop_
_entity_poly.entity_id
_entity_poly.type
_entity_poly.pdbx_seq_one_letter_code
_entity_poly.pdbx_strand_id
1 'polypeptide(L)' 'MQAIGDFFTWLFNDTTGVICLIGGGIVICLLIALLMERKTKQRYFNHEKTDSDWDLFDDDDDE' A
#
# COMPACT_ATOMS: atom_id res chain seq x y z
N MET A 1 26.00 -6.93 -22.35
CA MET A 1 26.80 -6.70 -21.12
C MET A 1 27.20 -5.24 -20.97
N GLN A 2 27.72 -4.56 -22.01
CA GLN A 2 28.14 -3.16 -21.93
C GLN A 2 27.00 -2.16 -21.61
N ALA A 3 25.85 -2.32 -22.27
CA ALA A 3 24.68 -1.46 -22.04
C ALA A 3 24.14 -1.48 -20.60
N ILE A 4 24.31 -2.59 -19.86
CA ILE A 4 23.95 -2.66 -18.43
C ILE A 4 24.94 -1.83 -17.60
N GLY A 5 26.24 -1.93 -17.86
CA GLY A 5 27.26 -1.16 -17.15
C GLY A 5 27.12 0.35 -17.34
N ASP A 6 26.79 0.78 -18.56
CA ASP A 6 26.54 2.19 -18.86
C ASP A 6 25.29 2.70 -18.14
N PHE A 7 24.25 1.87 -18.04
CA PHE A 7 23.03 2.21 -17.30
C PHE A 7 23.30 2.38 -15.80
N PHE A 8 24.03 1.45 -15.18
CA PHE A 8 24.39 1.56 -13.76
C PHE A 8 25.27 2.79 -13.49
N THR A 9 26.23 3.07 -14.38
CA THR A 9 27.09 4.25 -14.25
C THR A 9 26.27 5.52 -14.34
N TRP A 10 25.34 5.62 -15.30
CA TRP A 10 24.44 6.76 -15.40
C TRP A 10 23.51 6.88 -14.18
N LEU A 11 22.94 5.77 -13.70
CA LEU A 11 21.98 5.75 -12.58
C LEU A 11 22.59 6.24 -11.27
N PHE A 12 23.87 5.96 -11.02
CA PHE A 12 24.54 6.28 -9.75
C PHE A 12 25.54 7.44 -9.82
N ASN A 13 26.10 7.75 -10.99
CA ASN A 13 27.12 8.79 -11.14
C ASN A 13 26.56 10.13 -11.64
N ASP A 14 25.41 10.13 -12.32
CA ASP A 14 24.76 11.34 -12.83
C ASP A 14 23.68 11.85 -11.88
N THR A 15 23.63 13.16 -11.63
CA THR A 15 22.62 13.79 -10.77
C THR A 15 21.20 13.49 -11.26
N THR A 16 21.00 13.40 -12.58
CA THR A 16 19.72 13.07 -13.20
C THR A 16 19.31 11.63 -12.91
N GLY A 17 20.27 10.70 -12.95
CA GLY A 17 20.06 9.28 -12.63
C GLY A 17 19.62 9.10 -11.18
N VAL A 18 20.27 9.80 -10.25
CA VAL A 18 19.93 9.75 -8.81
C VAL A 18 18.53 10.32 -8.53
N ILE A 19 18.17 11.45 -9.15
CA ILE A 19 16.81 12.02 -9.03
C ILE A 19 15.76 11.05 -9.57
N CYS A 20 16.04 10.38 -10.69
CA CYS A 20 15.17 9.36 -11.26
C CYS A 20 15.00 8.16 -10.30
N LEU A 21 16.07 7.73 -9.64
CA LEU A 21 16.02 6.66 -8.65
C LEU A 21 15.16 7.03 -7.43
N ILE A 22 15.34 8.24 -6.89
CA ILE A 22 14.54 8.73 -5.77
C ILE A 22 13.07 8.89 -6.18
N GLY A 23 12.82 9.52 -7.33
CA GLY A 23 11.47 9.69 -7.87
C GLY A 23 10.77 8.35 -8.12
N GLY A 24 11.47 7.39 -8.71
CA GLY A 24 10.98 6.02 -8.91
C GLY A 24 10.67 5.32 -7.59
N GLY A 25 11.54 5.45 -6.59
CA GLY A 25 11.30 4.92 -5.24
C GLY A 25 10.05 5.51 -4.58
N ILE A 26 9.87 6.83 -4.65
CA ILE A 26 8.69 7.51 -4.12
C ILE A 26 7.43 7.02 -4.82
N VAL A 27 7.44 6.94 -6.15
CA VAL A 27 6.29 6.44 -6.93
C VAL A 27 5.94 5.00 -6.56
N ILE A 28 6.94 4.13 -6.39
CA ILE A 28 6.71 2.74 -5.94
C ILE A 28 6.12 2.71 -4.53
N CYS A 29 6.65 3.51 -3.59
CA CYS A 29 6.09 3.61 -2.26
C CYS A 29 4.63 4.09 -2.28
N LEU A 30 4.30 5.09 -3.10
CA LEU A 30 2.93 5.58 -3.27
C LEU A 30 2.01 4.52 -3.90
N LEU A 31 2.50 3.77 -4.89
CA LEU A 31 1.74 2.66 -5.48
C LEU A 31 1.42 1.58 -4.44
N ILE A 32 2.40 1.20 -3.61
CA ILE A 32 2.20 0.23 -2.53
C ILE A 32 1.19 0.76 -1.51
N ALA A 33 1.31 2.04 -1.12
CA ALA A 33 0.38 2.69 -0.20
C ALA A 33 -1.05 2.69 -0.76
N LEU A 34 -1.24 3.03 -2.04
CA LEU A 34 -2.55 2.98 -2.71
C LEU A 34 -3.11 1.56 -2.80
N LEU A 35 -2.28 0.56 -3.08
CA LEU A 35 -2.72 -0.84 -3.11
C LEU A 35 -3.15 -1.30 -1.71
N MET A 36 -2.40 -0.94 -0.67
CA MET A 36 -2.78 -1.20 0.71
C MET A 36 -4.08 -0.48 1.07
N GLU A 37 -4.24 0.80 0.70
CA GLU A 37 -5.46 1.56 0.94
C GLU A 37 -6.67 0.90 0.28
N ARG A 38 -6.54 0.51 -1.00
CA ARG A 38 -7.61 -0.19 -1.72
C ARG A 38 -7.95 -1.54 -1.11
N LYS A 39 -6.95 -2.32 -0.71
CA LYS A 39 -7.16 -3.62 -0.07
C LYS A 39 -7.81 -3.48 1.30
N THR A 40 -7.45 -2.45 2.06
CA THR A 40 -8.02 -2.16 3.37
C THR A 40 -9.48 -1.71 3.23
N LYS A 41 -9.80 -0.84 2.28
CA LYS A 41 -11.20 -0.45 1.97
C LYS A 41 -12.09 -1.63 1.56
N GLN A 42 -11.54 -2.64 0.88
CA GLN A 42 -12.30 -3.84 0.52
C GLN A 42 -12.48 -4.79 1.71
N ARG A 43 -11.45 -4.95 2.56
CA ARG A 43 -11.50 -5.91 3.67
C ARG A 43 -12.27 -5.40 4.88
N TYR A 44 -12.22 -4.09 5.12
CA TYR A 44 -12.98 -3.40 6.16
C TYR A 44 -14.11 -2.57 5.56
N PHE A 45 -14.63 -2.99 4.39
CA PHE A 45 -15.92 -2.49 3.94
C PHE A 45 -16.90 -2.87 5.05
N ASN A 46 -17.49 -1.84 5.65
CA ASN A 46 -18.41 -1.91 6.77
C ASN A 46 -19.51 -2.91 6.42
N HIS A 47 -19.36 -4.17 6.86
CA HIS A 47 -20.46 -5.12 6.78
C HIS A 47 -21.56 -4.55 7.66
N GLU A 48 -22.78 -4.44 7.13
CA GLU A 48 -23.95 -4.24 7.98
C GLU A 48 -23.94 -5.36 9.02
N LYS A 49 -24.14 -5.01 10.30
CA LYS A 49 -24.25 -5.99 11.38
C LYS A 49 -25.26 -7.05 10.93
N THR A 50 -24.81 -8.29 10.83
CA THR A 50 -25.69 -9.44 10.60
C THR A 50 -26.29 -9.83 11.95
N ASP A 51 -27.53 -10.31 12.00
CA ASP A 51 -28.23 -10.72 13.24
C ASP A 51 -27.49 -11.79 14.08
N SER A 52 -26.38 -12.34 13.56
CA SER A 52 -25.51 -13.30 14.24
C SER A 52 -24.22 -12.68 14.83
N ASP A 53 -24.04 -11.36 14.73
CA ASP A 53 -22.86 -10.68 15.29
C ASP A 53 -23.06 -10.51 16.80
N TRP A 54 -22.07 -10.95 17.59
CA TRP A 54 -22.17 -10.99 19.05
C TRP A 54 -22.14 -9.56 19.62
N ASP A 55 -23.29 -9.01 20.01
CA ASP A 55 -23.38 -7.69 20.65
C ASP A 55 -23.16 -7.84 22.17
N LEU A 56 -22.15 -7.15 22.70
CA LEU A 56 -21.81 -7.11 24.13
C LEU A 56 -22.95 -6.56 25.02
N PHE A 57 -23.99 -5.99 24.40
CA PHE A 57 -25.17 -5.40 25.05
C PHE A 57 -26.47 -6.15 24.73
N ASP A 58 -26.42 -7.30 24.03
CA ASP A 58 -27.62 -8.05 23.61
C ASP A 58 -27.95 -9.25 24.52
N ASP A 59 -27.17 -9.49 25.58
CA ASP A 59 -27.40 -10.60 26.50
C ASP A 59 -27.40 -10.14 27.98
N ASP A 60 -28.13 -9.06 28.29
CA ASP A 60 -28.42 -8.71 29.69
C ASP A 60 -29.68 -7.86 29.91
N ASP A 61 -30.77 -8.05 29.13
CA ASP A 61 -32.05 -7.38 29.46
C ASP A 61 -33.30 -8.04 28.86
N ASP A 62 -33.52 -9.35 29.10
CA ASP A 62 -34.89 -9.93 29.05
C ASP A 62 -34.98 -11.22 29.92
N GLU A 63 -35.40 -10.99 31.19
CA GLU A 63 -35.93 -11.90 32.25
C GLU A 63 -34.99 -12.71 33.17
#